data_AF-X1IBY2-F1
#
_entry.id   AF-X1IBY2-F1
#
_cell.length_a   1.000
_cell.length_b   1.000
_cell.length_c   1.000
_cell.angle_alpha   90.00
_cell.angle_beta   90.00
_cell.angle_gamma   90.00
#
_symmetry.space_group_name_H-M   'P 1'
#
loop_
_entity.id
_entity.type
_entity.pdbx_description
1 polymer ?
#
loop_
_entity_poly.entity_id
_entity_poly.type
_entity_poly.pdbx_seq_one_letter_code
_entity_poly.pdbx_strand_id
1 'polypeptide(L)'
;MIIGGQGTLWEDLVKYNFKHIIRGEGEVAFNKILEGSVSNKIVEEENTMFIDDLKFPDRGRCDTKVPIFTARGCPWNCYFCSSQKFWRKVRYHSPEYFMAEVDYILETYPLVNFICIFDDLFIANRSRFNEIYDLWMKKGLRVFSILSLPLSAPNLT
;
A
#
# COMPACT_ATOMS: atom_id res chain seq x y z
N MET A 1 -23.23 9.84 -4.79
CA MET A 1 -22.43 8.67 -4.37
C MET A 1 -21.25 8.50 -5.30
N ILE A 2 -20.05 8.35 -4.77
CA ILE A 2 -18.78 8.14 -5.50
C ILE A 2 -18.31 6.71 -5.19
N ILE A 3 -17.77 6.01 -6.19
CA ILE A 3 -17.15 4.68 -6.00
C ILE A 3 -15.77 4.65 -6.66
N GLY A 4 -14.84 3.90 -6.07
CA GLY A 4 -13.46 3.76 -6.54
C GLY A 4 -12.85 2.41 -6.16
N GLY A 5 -11.55 2.27 -6.40
CA GLY A 5 -10.78 1.06 -6.11
C GLY A 5 -10.82 0.01 -7.23
N GLN A 6 -10.17 -1.14 -6.99
CA GLN A 6 -9.97 -2.17 -8.03
C GLN A 6 -11.28 -2.72 -8.64
N GLY A 7 -12.38 -2.68 -7.88
CA GLY A 7 -13.69 -3.13 -8.36
C GLY A 7 -14.24 -2.32 -9.53
N THR A 8 -13.75 -1.11 -9.78
CA THR A 8 -14.21 -0.26 -10.91
C THR A 8 -13.69 -0.73 -12.27
N LEU A 9 -12.86 -1.77 -12.30
CA LEU A 9 -12.52 -2.51 -13.51
C LEU A 9 -13.71 -3.29 -14.09
N TRP A 10 -14.77 -3.53 -13.30
CA TRP A 10 -15.99 -4.15 -13.81
C TRP A 10 -16.79 -3.16 -14.65
N GLU A 11 -16.84 -3.41 -15.96
CA GLU A 11 -17.42 -2.48 -16.95
C GLU A 11 -18.90 -2.17 -16.70
N ASP A 12 -19.66 -3.16 -16.22
CA ASP A 12 -21.09 -3.03 -15.95
C ASP A 12 -21.42 -2.14 -14.75
N LEU A 13 -20.42 -1.71 -13.98
CA LEU A 13 -20.61 -0.78 -12.86
C LEU A 13 -21.26 0.55 -13.31
N VAL A 14 -21.06 0.95 -14.57
CA VAL A 14 -21.65 2.16 -15.16
C VAL A 14 -23.18 2.11 -15.25
N LYS A 15 -23.79 0.92 -15.19
CA LYS A 15 -25.25 0.73 -15.22
C LYS A 15 -25.91 1.15 -13.90
N TYR A 16 -25.15 1.23 -12.82
CA TYR A 16 -25.66 1.59 -11.49
C TYR A 16 -25.66 3.11 -11.26
N ASN A 17 -26.41 3.55 -10.24
CA ASN A 17 -26.64 4.96 -9.94
C ASN A 17 -25.50 5.60 -9.11
N PHE A 18 -24.27 5.49 -9.60
CA PHE A 18 -23.12 6.24 -9.09
C PHE A 18 -23.02 7.59 -9.80
N LYS A 19 -22.77 8.67 -9.04
CA LYS A 19 -22.53 10.01 -9.61
C LYS A 19 -21.16 10.07 -10.29
N HIS A 20 -20.14 9.52 -9.62
CA HIS A 20 -18.78 9.40 -10.14
C HIS A 20 -18.23 7.99 -9.86
N ILE A 21 -17.55 7.42 -10.84
CA ILE A 21 -16.84 6.14 -10.80
C ILE A 21 -15.37 6.46 -11.09
N ILE A 22 -14.52 6.29 -10.10
CA ILE A 22 -13.08 6.54 -10.21
C ILE A 22 -12.41 5.28 -10.75
N ARG A 23 -11.71 5.42 -11.88
CA ARG A 23 -10.86 4.36 -12.45
C ARG A 23 -9.39 4.76 -12.28
N GLY A 24 -8.64 3.91 -11.60
CA GLY A 24 -7.29 4.21 -11.15
C GLY A 24 -7.28 4.64 -9.68
N GLU A 25 -6.27 5.41 -9.32
CA GLU A 25 -6.05 5.90 -7.96
C GLU A 25 -7.04 7.02 -7.57
N GLY A 26 -7.36 7.06 -6.27
CA GLY A 26 -8.41 7.92 -5.74
C GLY A 26 -7.91 9.26 -5.26
N GLU A 27 -6.63 9.38 -4.94
CA GLU A 27 -6.04 10.50 -4.22
C GLU A 27 -6.22 11.83 -4.97
N VAL A 28 -5.92 11.85 -6.27
CA VAL A 28 -6.11 13.02 -7.13
C VAL A 28 -7.55 13.13 -7.60
N ALA A 29 -8.16 12.01 -8.01
CA ALA A 29 -9.52 11.98 -8.55
C ALA A 29 -10.54 12.54 -7.56
N PHE A 30 -10.42 12.16 -6.30
CA PHE A 30 -11.35 12.55 -5.25
C PHE A 30 -11.27 14.05 -4.96
N ASN A 31 -10.06 14.62 -4.91
CA ASN A 31 -9.87 16.06 -4.72
C ASN A 31 -10.51 16.86 -5.86
N LYS A 32 -10.29 16.46 -7.11
CA LYS A 32 -10.92 17.11 -8.28
C LYS A 32 -12.45 17.07 -8.23
N ILE A 33 -13.03 15.98 -7.72
CA ILE A 33 -14.49 15.85 -7.54
C ILE A 33 -14.97 16.80 -6.43
N LEU A 34 -14.26 16.88 -5.30
CA LEU A 34 -14.61 17.76 -4.18
C LEU A 34 -14.54 19.24 -4.57
N GLU A 35 -13.56 19.62 -5.38
CA GLU A 35 -13.38 20.98 -5.92
C GLU A 35 -14.42 21.35 -6.98
N GLY A 36 -15.21 20.39 -7.46
CA GLY A 36 -16.17 20.60 -8.55
C GLY A 36 -15.53 20.72 -9.93
N SER A 37 -14.24 20.39 -10.06
CA SER A 37 -13.47 20.44 -11.30
C SER A 37 -13.86 19.35 -12.32
N VAL A 38 -14.66 18.36 -11.90
CA VAL A 38 -15.10 17.24 -12.74
C VAL A 38 -16.59 16.97 -12.56
N SER A 39 -17.30 16.82 -13.68
CA SER A 39 -18.75 16.50 -13.72
C SER A 39 -19.06 15.13 -14.34
N ASN A 40 -18.05 14.47 -14.93
CA ASN A 40 -18.20 13.21 -15.66
C ASN A 40 -18.58 12.04 -14.73
N LYS A 41 -19.37 11.09 -15.25
CA LYS A 41 -19.70 9.85 -14.52
C LYS A 41 -18.48 8.96 -14.31
N ILE A 42 -17.57 8.89 -15.27
CA ILE A 42 -16.29 8.17 -15.14
C ILE A 42 -15.19 9.22 -14.99
N VAL A 43 -14.38 9.07 -13.94
CA VAL A 43 -13.21 9.91 -13.67
C VAL A 43 -11.99 8.99 -13.72
N GLU A 44 -11.23 9.08 -14.80
CA GLU A 44 -10.01 8.30 -14.97
C GLU A 44 -8.82 9.18 -14.59
N GLU A 45 -8.00 8.70 -13.66
CA GLU A 45 -6.77 9.38 -13.25
C GLU A 45 -5.59 8.44 -13.41
N GLU A 46 -4.43 9.04 -13.67
CA GLU A 46 -3.18 8.29 -13.71
C GLU A 46 -2.73 7.87 -12.30
N ASN A 47 -2.00 6.78 -12.23
CA ASN A 47 -1.42 6.29 -10.99
C ASN A 47 -0.24 7.17 -10.57
N THR A 48 -0.18 7.55 -9.30
CA THR A 48 0.86 8.41 -8.70
C THR A 48 2.24 7.77 -8.83
N MET A 49 3.12 8.29 -9.69
CA MET A 49 4.41 7.61 -9.93
C MET A 49 5.34 7.61 -8.70
N PHE A 50 5.42 8.73 -7.99
CA PHE A 50 6.24 8.90 -6.79
C PHE A 50 5.35 8.76 -5.55
N ILE A 51 5.20 7.52 -5.06
CA ILE A 51 4.27 7.27 -3.96
C ILE A 51 4.79 7.77 -2.61
N ASP A 52 6.09 8.04 -2.46
CA ASP A 52 6.66 8.68 -1.26
C ASP A 52 6.16 10.10 -1.01
N ASP A 53 5.62 10.77 -2.03
CA ASP A 53 5.01 12.11 -1.88
C ASP A 53 3.63 12.06 -1.21
N LEU A 54 3.07 10.85 -1.06
CA LEU A 54 1.81 10.66 -0.36
C LEU A 54 2.02 10.85 1.15
N LYS A 55 1.03 11.47 1.79
CA LYS A 55 1.02 11.55 3.25
C LYS A 55 0.72 10.17 3.83
N PHE A 56 1.21 9.92 5.05
CA PHE A 56 0.79 8.74 5.80
C PHE A 56 -0.74 8.72 5.91
N PRO A 57 -1.38 7.56 5.63
CA PRO A 57 -2.82 7.46 5.67
C PRO A 57 -3.31 7.60 7.10
N ASP A 58 -4.42 8.31 7.27
CA ASP A 58 -5.19 8.27 8.50
C ASP A 58 -5.80 6.87 8.66
N ARG A 59 -5.52 6.24 9.79
CA ARG A 59 -5.98 4.89 10.12
C ARG A 59 -7.11 4.89 11.14
N GLY A 60 -7.57 6.06 11.55
CA GLY A 60 -8.61 6.22 12.57
C GLY A 60 -8.22 5.50 13.85
N ARG A 61 -9.03 4.53 14.29
CA ARG A 61 -8.73 3.69 15.45
C ARG A 61 -8.10 2.37 15.00
N CYS A 62 -6.81 2.19 15.29
CA CYS A 62 -6.16 0.88 15.18
C CYS A 62 -6.30 0.08 16.49
N ASP A 63 -6.47 -1.22 16.35
CA ASP A 63 -6.36 -2.18 17.44
C ASP A 63 -4.91 -2.71 17.49
N THR A 64 -4.69 -3.98 17.83
CA THR A 64 -3.37 -4.61 17.87
C THR A 64 -2.67 -4.76 16.51
N LYS A 65 -3.41 -4.67 15.40
CA LYS A 65 -2.88 -4.90 14.04
C LYS A 65 -3.14 -3.69 13.15
N VAL A 66 -2.18 -3.38 12.29
CA VAL A 66 -2.30 -2.27 11.33
C VAL A 66 -1.89 -2.69 9.92
N PRO A 67 -2.71 -2.41 8.89
CA PRO A 67 -2.30 -2.60 7.51
C PRO A 67 -1.37 -1.47 7.04
N ILE A 68 -0.35 -1.83 6.27
CA ILE A 68 0.54 -0.90 5.57
C ILE A 68 0.71 -1.38 4.13
N PHE A 69 0.69 -0.42 3.20
CA PHE A 69 1.15 -0.62 1.83
C PHE A 69 2.54 -0.02 1.70
N THR A 70 3.51 -0.83 1.35
CA THR A 70 4.89 -0.41 1.04
C THR A 70 5.13 -0.38 -0.46
N ALA A 71 4.22 -0.95 -1.24
CA ALA A 71 4.24 -0.96 -2.69
C ALA A 71 2.82 -0.96 -3.27
N ARG A 72 2.68 -0.49 -4.51
CA ARG A 72 1.44 -0.58 -5.30
C ARG A 72 1.73 -1.31 -6.59
N GLY A 73 1.02 -2.40 -6.84
CA GLY A 73 1.23 -3.25 -8.00
C GLY A 73 2.25 -4.36 -7.78
N CYS A 74 2.47 -5.12 -8.85
CA CYS A 74 3.28 -6.31 -8.90
C CYS A 74 4.05 -6.32 -10.24
N PRO A 75 5.28 -6.86 -10.36
CA PRO A 75 5.97 -6.90 -11.65
C PRO A 75 5.56 -8.09 -12.54
N TRP A 76 4.68 -8.99 -12.08
CA TRP A 76 4.22 -10.15 -12.86
C TRP A 76 2.89 -9.91 -13.56
N ASN A 77 2.75 -10.36 -14.82
CA ASN A 77 1.55 -10.20 -15.63
C ASN A 77 0.63 -11.45 -15.65
N CYS A 78 0.22 -11.93 -14.48
CA CYS A 78 -0.61 -13.14 -14.37
C CYS A 78 -1.99 -12.93 -15.02
N TYR A 79 -2.39 -13.85 -15.93
CA TYR A 79 -3.63 -13.73 -16.72
C TYR A 79 -4.90 -13.58 -15.87
N PHE A 80 -4.96 -14.23 -14.71
CA PHE A 80 -6.11 -14.20 -13.81
C PHE A 80 -6.15 -12.97 -12.89
N CYS A 81 -5.08 -12.18 -12.83
CA CYS A 81 -4.88 -11.18 -11.77
C CYS A 81 -5.45 -9.80 -12.16
N SER A 82 -6.33 -9.26 -11.33
CA SER A 82 -6.86 -7.90 -11.50
C SER A 82 -5.86 -6.80 -11.15
N SER A 83 -4.91 -7.07 -10.24
CA SER A 83 -3.93 -6.07 -9.77
C SER A 83 -3.10 -5.48 -10.92
N GLN A 84 -2.77 -6.28 -11.94
CA GLN A 84 -2.05 -5.79 -13.12
C GLN A 84 -2.87 -4.82 -13.96
N LYS A 85 -4.14 -5.16 -14.23
CA LYS A 85 -5.05 -4.27 -14.95
C LYS A 85 -5.24 -2.94 -14.22
N PHE A 86 -5.28 -2.98 -12.89
CA PHE A 86 -5.47 -1.79 -12.06
C PHE A 86 -4.20 -0.94 -11.97
N TRP A 87 -3.10 -1.52 -11.48
CA TRP A 87 -1.89 -0.76 -11.17
C TRP A 87 -1.01 -0.49 -12.39
N ARG A 88 -1.01 -1.39 -13.39
CA ARG A 88 -0.22 -1.37 -14.64
C ARG A 88 1.31 -1.44 -14.46
N LYS A 89 1.86 -0.77 -13.44
CA LYS A 89 3.27 -0.76 -13.07
C LYS A 89 3.41 -0.89 -11.56
N VAL A 90 4.43 -1.63 -11.13
CA VAL A 90 4.80 -1.67 -9.71
C VAL A 90 5.53 -0.39 -9.33
N ARG A 91 5.18 0.16 -8.17
CA ARG A 91 5.82 1.32 -7.54
C ARG A 91 6.07 1.00 -6.07
N TYR A 92 7.17 1.49 -5.54
CA TYR A 92 7.61 1.17 -4.19
C TYR A 92 7.78 2.46 -3.39
N HIS A 93 7.40 2.41 -2.12
CA HIS A 93 7.88 3.38 -1.15
C HIS A 93 9.35 3.10 -0.87
N SER A 94 10.15 4.14 -0.61
CA SER A 94 11.52 3.96 -0.14
C SER A 94 11.56 3.18 1.19
N PRO A 95 12.66 2.46 1.49
CA PRO A 95 12.87 1.88 2.82
C PRO A 95 12.74 2.93 3.93
N GLU A 96 13.22 4.15 3.71
CA GLU A 96 13.15 5.26 4.66
C GLU A 96 11.71 5.71 4.91
N TYR A 97 10.90 5.87 3.86
CA TYR A 97 9.47 6.16 4.01
C TYR A 97 8.78 5.08 4.83
N PHE A 98 9.03 3.81 4.53
CA PHE A 98 8.44 2.70 5.27
C PHE A 98 8.82 2.75 6.75
N MET A 99 10.10 2.97 7.07
CA MET A 99 10.54 3.08 8.47
C MET A 99 9.95 4.31 9.18
N ALA A 100 9.82 5.45 8.48
CA ALA A 100 9.17 6.63 9.04
C ALA A 100 7.67 6.40 9.32
N GLU A 101 6.98 5.64 8.46
CA GLU A 101 5.58 5.26 8.69
C GLU A 101 5.44 4.29 9.88
N VAL A 102 6.38 3.34 10.02
CA VAL A 102 6.46 2.45 11.19
C VAL A 102 6.60 3.27 12.48
N ASP A 103 7.47 4.27 12.48
CA ASP A 103 7.71 5.14 13.64
C ASP A 103 6.45 5.93 14.01
N TYR A 104 5.85 6.57 13.01
CA TYR A 104 4.57 7.27 13.18
C TYR A 104 3.49 6.36 13.78
N ILE A 105 3.40 5.11 13.33
CA ILE A 105 2.42 4.14 13.83
C ILE A 105 2.68 3.78 15.29
N LEU A 106 3.93 3.47 15.65
CA LEU A 106 4.28 3.08 17.02
C LEU A 106 4.07 4.21 18.02
N GLU A 107 4.26 5.46 17.59
CA GLU A 107 4.01 6.65 18.40
C GLU A 107 2.51 6.98 18.53
N THR A 108 1.75 6.85 17.44
CA THR A 108 0.35 7.28 17.37
C THR A 108 -0.63 6.22 17.87
N TYR A 109 -0.30 4.93 17.71
CA TYR A 109 -1.20 3.81 17.98
C TYR A 109 -0.58 2.83 19.01
N PRO A 110 -0.65 3.12 20.31
CA PRO A 110 0.10 2.40 21.35
C PRO A 110 -0.32 0.93 21.55
N LEU A 111 -1.48 0.54 21.05
CA LEU A 111 -1.95 -0.86 21.11
C LEU A 111 -1.39 -1.72 19.98
N VAL A 112 -0.87 -1.10 18.91
CA VAL A 112 -0.36 -1.81 17.74
C VAL A 112 0.91 -2.59 18.10
N ASN A 113 0.89 -3.89 17.82
CA ASN A 113 2.04 -4.76 17.99
C ASN A 113 2.25 -5.71 16.79
N PHE A 114 1.40 -5.62 15.76
CA PHE A 114 1.58 -6.30 14.49
C PHE A 114 1.38 -5.35 13.30
N ILE A 115 2.37 -5.32 12.42
CA ILE A 115 2.29 -4.66 11.12
C ILE A 115 1.95 -5.72 10.07
N CYS A 116 0.88 -5.48 9.32
CA CYS A 116 0.44 -6.35 8.24
C CYS A 116 0.74 -5.69 6.90
N ILE A 117 1.59 -6.32 6.09
CA ILE A 117 1.91 -5.82 4.75
C ILE A 117 0.81 -6.26 3.77
N PHE A 118 0.20 -5.29 3.08
CA PHE A 118 -0.90 -5.50 2.15
C PHE A 118 -0.50 -5.36 0.67
N ASP A 119 0.79 -5.27 0.39
CA ASP A 119 1.34 -5.24 -0.97
C ASP A 119 0.90 -6.46 -1.79
N ASP A 120 0.70 -6.27 -3.10
CA ASP A 120 0.44 -7.40 -4.01
C ASP A 120 1.58 -8.44 -3.97
N LEU A 121 2.83 -7.96 -3.89
CA LEU A 121 3.99 -8.80 -3.58
C LEU A 121 5.13 -8.00 -2.93
N PHE A 122 5.22 -8.07 -1.60
CA PHE A 122 6.19 -7.33 -0.80
C PHE A 122 7.66 -7.62 -1.16
N ILE A 123 8.01 -8.90 -1.32
CA ILE A 123 9.39 -9.36 -1.56
C ILE A 123 9.81 -9.30 -3.04
N ALA A 124 9.03 -8.65 -3.89
CA ALA A 124 9.27 -8.58 -5.33
C ALA A 124 10.62 -7.93 -5.68
N ASN A 125 11.03 -6.92 -4.92
CA ASN A 125 12.34 -6.26 -5.07
C ASN A 125 13.25 -6.70 -3.92
N ARG A 126 14.17 -7.63 -4.23
CA ARG A 126 15.07 -8.22 -3.23
C ARG A 126 16.05 -7.22 -2.61
N SER A 127 16.59 -6.27 -3.39
CA SER A 127 17.50 -5.24 -2.85
C SER A 127 16.78 -4.40 -1.81
N ARG A 128 15.62 -3.86 -2.19
CA ARG A 128 14.77 -3.06 -1.31
C ARG A 128 14.35 -3.82 -0.05
N PHE A 129 14.00 -5.11 -0.18
CA PHE A 129 13.66 -5.94 0.96
C PHE A 129 14.83 -6.07 1.95
N ASN A 130 16.05 -6.27 1.44
CA ASN A 130 17.25 -6.33 2.30
C ASN A 130 17.49 -5.00 3.01
N GLU A 131 17.34 -3.87 2.32
CA GLU A 131 17.48 -2.54 2.93
C GLU A 131 16.45 -2.29 4.05
N ILE A 132 15.18 -2.68 3.82
CA ILE A 132 14.14 -2.64 4.86
C ILE A 132 14.50 -3.56 6.03
N TYR A 133 14.97 -4.77 5.75
CA TYR A 133 15.38 -5.72 6.78
C TYR A 133 16.52 -5.15 7.64
N ASP A 134 17.54 -4.58 7.03
CA ASP A 134 18.69 -4.00 7.74
C ASP A 134 18.25 -2.83 8.64
N LEU A 135 17.39 -1.94 8.14
CA LEU A 135 16.82 -0.85 8.92
C LEU A 135 15.93 -1.35 10.08
N TRP A 136 15.11 -2.36 9.82
CA TRP A 136 14.24 -2.98 10.81
C TRP A 136 15.05 -3.62 11.95
N MET A 137 16.08 -4.38 11.60
CA MET A 137 16.98 -5.03 12.56
C MET A 137 17.80 -3.99 13.34
N LYS A 138 18.31 -2.95 12.68
CA LYS A 138 19.01 -1.83 13.32
C LYS A 138 18.15 -1.12 14.36
N LYS A 139 16.84 -1.02 14.12
CA LYS A 139 15.88 -0.44 15.07
C LYS A 139 15.52 -1.40 16.23
N GLY A 140 15.90 -2.68 16.15
CA GLY A 140 15.60 -3.67 17.17
C GLY A 140 14.13 -4.12 17.16
N LEU A 141 13.43 -3.97 16.04
CA LEU A 141 12.05 -4.41 15.89
C LEU A 141 11.98 -5.94 15.76
N ARG A 142 11.01 -6.56 16.43
CA ARG A 142 10.85 -8.02 16.43
C ARG A 142 10.18 -8.50 15.14
N VAL A 143 10.72 -9.57 14.54
CA VAL A 143 10.07 -10.32 13.46
C VAL A 143 9.43 -11.56 14.07
N PHE A 144 8.11 -11.62 14.14
CA PHE A 144 7.40 -12.85 14.51
C PHE A 144 7.32 -13.77 13.29
N SER A 145 8.28 -14.68 13.19
CA SER A 145 8.23 -15.80 12.26
C SER A 145 7.37 -16.93 12.87
N ILE A 146 6.37 -17.42 12.14
CA ILE A 146 5.68 -18.69 12.48
C ILE A 146 6.68 -19.87 12.45
N LEU A 147 7.78 -19.72 11.71
CA LEU A 147 8.95 -20.58 11.78
C LEU A 147 9.92 -19.99 12.82
N SER A 148 9.56 -20.06 14.10
CA SER A 148 10.53 -19.89 15.18
C SER A 148 11.44 -21.13 15.23
N LEU A 149 12.25 -21.34 14.19
CA LEU A 149 13.55 -21.95 14.40
C LEU A 149 14.40 -20.88 15.08
N PRO A 150 15.09 -21.20 16.19
CA PRO A 150 15.97 -20.26 16.83
C PRO A 150 17.02 -19.83 15.80
N LEU A 151 17.06 -18.53 15.50
CA LEU A 151 18.24 -17.91 14.90
C LEU A 151 19.34 -17.97 15.96
N SER A 152 19.97 -19.14 16.11
CA SER A 152 21.32 -19.19 16.64
C SER A 152 22.19 -18.50 15.61
N ALA A 153 22.53 -17.24 15.88
CA ALA A 153 23.57 -16.52 15.15
C ALA A 153 24.80 -17.45 15.06
N PRO A 154 25.31 -17.80 13.87
CA PRO A 154 26.63 -18.39 13.81
C PRO A 154 27.60 -17.30 14.25
N ASN A 155 28.26 -17.55 15.38
CA ASN A 155 29.41 -16.77 15.81
C ASN A 155 30.39 -16.72 14.64
N LEU A 156 30.62 -15.52 14.11
CA LEU A 156 31.74 -15.23 13.22
C LEU A 156 33.01 -15.25 14.08
N THR A 157 33.70 -16.39 14.06
CA THR A 157 35.14 -16.53 14.33
C THR A 157 35.75 -17.39 13.25
#